data_AF-A0A7S2TY02-F1
#
_entry.id   AF-A0A7S2TY02-F1
#
_cell.length_a   1.000
_cell.length_b   1.000
_cell.length_c   1.000
_cell.angle_alpha   90.00
_cell.angle_beta   90.00
_cell.angle_gamma   90.00
#
_symmetry.space_group_name_H-M   'P 1'
#
loop_
_entity.id
_entity.type
_entity.pdbx_description
1 polymer ?
#
loop_
_entity_poly.entity_id
_entity_poly.type
_entity_poly.pdbx_seq_one_letter_code
_entity_poly.pdbx_strand_id
1 'polypeptide(L)'
;QEAVKRLEECRIYEPPVLQNKSAIFDLNGPWRLVYADASEITRLYQLPARFRPTSVFQRINAPLFTFENQAFLRAPLGLARGNIRVVSEFSIAEKGVLNPIGKANVDSDRLEVRFLAVVLSLSRILMLPTPFLRRVVKPRQGTAEERKDKLPPSVDTTYIDGNLRVARGGDGSLFVLVKEVDDPADPLSPDEVSSLRLEDKIYDAEKGKIIGKSGKKKKIAPAVTRSSSSSSPSRRKGFFRRLFGRRKRYDYNDQDKLNQLWSSLRTLACKRLVYAIRDYTSSSSSSSS
;
A
#
# COMPACT_ATOMS: atom_id res chain seq x y z
N GLN A 1 24.09 -1.19 14.56
CA GLN A 1 23.06 -1.67 15.52
C GLN A 1 23.21 -0.99 16.87
N GLU A 2 24.38 -1.04 17.51
CA GLU A 2 24.62 -0.35 18.80
C GLU A 2 24.29 1.16 18.76
N ALA A 3 24.72 1.89 17.72
CA ALA A 3 24.39 3.31 17.57
C ALA A 3 22.87 3.57 17.48
N VAL A 4 22.13 2.69 16.81
CA VAL A 4 20.66 2.80 16.71
C VAL A 4 20.02 2.57 18.07
N LYS A 5 20.49 1.57 18.82
CA LYS A 5 19.99 1.30 20.17
C LYS A 5 20.16 2.51 21.08
N ARG A 6 21.32 3.18 21.03
CA ARG A 6 21.56 4.42 21.77
C ARG A 6 20.60 5.54 21.35
N LEU A 7 20.31 5.69 20.06
CA LEU A 7 19.31 6.65 19.59
C LEU A 7 17.89 6.32 20.09
N GLU A 8 17.50 5.05 20.09
CA GLU A 8 16.20 4.62 20.63
C GLU A 8 16.08 4.85 22.15
N GLU A 9 17.20 4.91 22.86
CA GLU A 9 17.27 5.28 24.29
C GLU A 9 17.28 6.80 24.49
N CYS A 10 17.74 7.58 23.50
CA CYS A 10 17.71 9.04 23.52
C CYS A 10 16.30 9.59 23.24
N ARG A 11 15.55 9.89 24.31
CA ARG A 11 14.28 10.63 24.19
C ARG A 11 14.54 12.11 23.96
N ILE A 12 14.54 12.54 22.69
CA ILE A 12 14.62 13.97 22.33
C ILE A 12 13.31 14.70 22.62
N TYR A 13 12.19 13.98 22.51
CA TYR A 13 10.86 14.50 22.79
C TYR A 13 10.30 13.89 24.08
N GLU A 14 9.95 14.75 25.03
CA GLU A 14 9.00 14.49 26.10
C GLU A 14 7.84 15.48 25.93
N PRO A 15 6.56 15.07 25.87
CA PRO A 15 5.97 13.72 25.96
C PRO A 15 6.28 12.81 24.74
N PRO A 16 5.80 11.54 24.71
CA PRO A 16 6.01 10.59 23.61
C PRO A 16 5.87 11.20 22.20
N VAL A 17 6.64 10.67 21.26
CA VAL A 17 6.84 11.23 19.90
C VAL A 17 5.52 11.60 19.23
N LEU A 18 4.50 10.74 19.27
CA LEU A 18 3.23 11.00 18.60
C LEU A 18 2.25 11.87 19.40
N GLN A 19 2.58 12.19 20.64
CA GLN A 19 1.83 13.14 21.47
C GLN A 19 2.43 14.55 21.42
N ASN A 20 3.69 14.67 20.98
CA ASN A 20 4.38 15.95 20.87
C ASN A 20 4.05 16.64 19.53
N LYS A 21 3.47 17.85 19.59
CA LYS A 21 3.09 18.62 18.39
C LYS A 21 4.27 18.94 17.48
N SER A 22 5.45 19.24 18.05
CA SER A 22 6.66 19.51 17.29
C SER A 22 7.14 18.26 16.56
N ALA A 23 7.09 17.10 17.23
CA ALA A 23 7.45 15.84 16.61
C ALA A 23 6.46 15.41 15.49
N ILE A 24 5.16 15.68 15.64
CA ILE A 24 4.18 15.49 14.56
C ILE A 24 4.49 16.42 13.36
N PHE A 25 4.88 17.67 13.64
CA PHE A 25 5.31 18.60 12.61
C PHE A 25 6.57 18.09 11.90
N ASP A 26 7.54 17.57 12.65
CA ASP A 26 8.77 17.01 12.10
C ASP A 26 8.51 15.76 11.26
N LEU A 27 7.54 14.94 11.65
CA LEU A 27 7.14 13.74 10.92
C LEU A 27 6.63 14.08 9.51
N ASN A 28 6.04 15.26 9.32
CA ASN A 28 5.48 15.67 8.04
C ASN A 28 6.57 15.94 6.99
N GLY A 29 6.35 15.44 5.78
CA GLY A 29 7.24 15.65 4.63
C GLY A 29 7.84 14.36 4.05
N PRO A 30 8.79 14.49 3.12
CA PRO A 30 9.44 13.36 2.47
C PRO A 30 10.60 12.81 3.32
N TRP A 31 10.61 11.50 3.47
CA TRP A 31 11.66 10.76 4.17
C TRP A 31 12.29 9.74 3.24
N ARG A 32 13.62 9.75 3.07
CA ARG A 32 14.32 8.72 2.32
C ARG A 32 14.74 7.58 3.24
N LEU A 33 14.41 6.36 2.86
CA LEU A 33 14.86 5.17 3.56
C LEU A 33 16.35 4.95 3.29
N VAL A 34 17.16 4.93 4.36
CA VAL A 34 18.61 4.66 4.29
C VAL A 34 18.96 3.25 4.73
N TYR A 35 18.15 2.66 5.60
CA TYR A 35 18.33 1.29 6.07
C TYR A 35 17.00 0.65 6.42
N ALA A 36 16.84 -0.62 6.05
CA ALA A 36 15.79 -1.49 6.56
C ALA A 36 16.25 -2.95 6.61
N ASP A 37 15.84 -3.69 7.63
CA ASP A 37 16.00 -5.15 7.71
C ASP A 37 14.68 -5.91 7.49
N ALA A 38 13.59 -5.19 7.17
CA ALA A 38 12.31 -5.77 6.85
C ALA A 38 12.38 -6.74 5.67
N SER A 39 11.83 -7.94 5.87
CA SER A 39 11.85 -9.00 4.86
C SER A 39 11.11 -8.60 3.57
N GLU A 40 10.08 -7.76 3.71
CA GLU A 40 9.26 -7.24 2.64
C GLU A 40 10.04 -6.28 1.74
N ILE A 41 10.89 -5.44 2.32
CA ILE A 41 11.72 -4.48 1.58
C ILE A 41 12.90 -5.19 0.92
N THR A 42 13.55 -6.10 1.63
CA THR A 42 14.68 -6.87 1.08
C THR A 42 14.25 -7.77 -0.10
N ARG A 43 12.99 -8.24 -0.11
CA ARG A 43 12.42 -8.97 -1.25
C ARG A 43 12.10 -8.10 -2.47
N LEU A 44 12.01 -6.78 -2.35
CA LEU A 44 11.83 -5.89 -3.51
C LEU A 44 13.00 -5.97 -4.52
N TYR A 45 14.16 -6.51 -4.12
CA TYR A 45 15.25 -6.79 -5.04
C TYR A 45 14.99 -7.96 -5.99
N GLN A 46 13.92 -8.73 -5.78
CA GLN A 46 13.53 -9.88 -6.58
C GLN A 46 12.40 -9.59 -7.58
N LEU A 47 12.25 -8.32 -7.99
CA LEU A 47 11.25 -7.97 -8.98
C LEU A 47 11.53 -8.64 -10.34
N PRO A 48 10.48 -9.09 -11.04
CA PRO A 48 10.64 -9.74 -12.34
C PRO A 48 11.22 -8.78 -13.36
N ALA A 49 11.80 -9.35 -14.44
CA ALA A 49 12.59 -8.60 -15.41
C ALA A 49 13.79 -7.85 -14.79
N ARG A 50 14.23 -8.29 -13.60
CA ARG A 50 15.41 -7.76 -12.89
C ARG A 50 15.31 -6.25 -12.61
N PHE A 51 14.09 -5.71 -12.50
CA PHE A 51 13.92 -4.36 -11.98
C PHE A 51 14.56 -4.29 -10.60
N ARG A 52 15.33 -3.23 -10.37
CA ARG A 52 15.92 -2.95 -9.06
C ARG A 52 15.31 -1.68 -8.51
N PRO A 53 14.86 -1.68 -7.24
CA PRO A 53 14.59 -0.44 -6.55
C PRO A 53 15.90 0.35 -6.44
N THR A 54 15.85 1.64 -6.72
CA THR A 54 17.02 2.54 -6.67
C THR A 54 17.01 3.34 -5.37
N SER A 55 15.89 3.98 -5.10
CA SER A 55 15.66 4.75 -3.89
C SER A 55 14.22 4.55 -3.43
N VAL A 56 14.05 4.52 -2.10
CA VAL A 56 12.77 4.35 -1.44
C VAL A 56 12.51 5.56 -0.56
N PHE A 57 11.35 6.16 -0.74
CA PHE A 57 10.89 7.32 0.00
C PHE A 57 9.59 6.98 0.71
N GLN A 58 9.34 7.68 1.81
CA GLN A 58 8.10 7.65 2.54
C GLN A 58 7.68 9.09 2.74
N ARG A 59 6.68 9.53 1.99
CA ARG A 59 6.11 10.86 2.20
C ARG A 59 5.00 10.74 3.23
N ILE A 60 5.10 11.47 4.33
CA ILE A 60 4.06 11.53 5.36
C ILE A 60 3.34 12.85 5.26
N ASN A 61 2.01 12.78 5.20
CA ASN A 61 1.12 13.90 5.37
C ASN A 61 0.40 13.73 6.71
N ALA A 62 0.99 14.31 7.76
CA ALA A 62 0.47 14.20 9.12
C ALA A 62 -0.92 14.85 9.28
N PRO A 63 -1.19 16.05 8.71
CA PRO A 63 -2.54 16.64 8.75
C PRO A 63 -3.64 15.76 8.15
N LEU A 64 -3.33 15.01 7.09
CA LEU A 64 -4.28 14.11 6.42
C LEU A 64 -4.22 12.66 6.93
N PHE A 65 -3.37 12.35 7.91
CA PHE A 65 -3.19 10.99 8.43
C PHE A 65 -2.90 9.96 7.33
N THR A 66 -2.06 10.35 6.35
CA THR A 66 -1.72 9.52 5.19
C THR A 66 -0.23 9.46 4.99
N PHE A 67 0.26 8.33 4.48
CA PHE A 67 1.61 8.26 3.96
C PHE A 67 1.68 7.43 2.69
N GLU A 68 2.70 7.74 1.89
CA GLU A 68 2.98 7.09 0.62
C GLU A 68 4.41 6.57 0.64
N ASN A 69 4.58 5.25 0.62
CA ASN A 69 5.88 4.65 0.35
C ASN A 69 6.09 4.59 -1.16
N GLN A 70 7.15 5.21 -1.66
CA GLN A 70 7.50 5.26 -3.07
C GLN A 70 8.82 4.55 -3.31
N ALA A 71 8.87 3.64 -4.28
CA ALA A 71 10.10 3.00 -4.71
C ALA A 71 10.30 3.22 -6.21
N PHE A 72 11.43 3.82 -6.59
CA PHE A 72 11.77 4.03 -7.99
C PHE A 72 12.43 2.79 -8.59
N LEU A 73 11.87 2.31 -9.69
CA LEU A 73 12.30 1.09 -10.36
C LEU A 73 13.12 1.41 -11.61
N ARG A 74 14.22 0.68 -11.77
CA ARG A 74 15.03 0.71 -13.00
C ARG A 74 15.31 -0.71 -13.48
N ALA A 75 15.02 -0.98 -14.74
CA ALA A 75 15.41 -2.24 -15.38
C ALA A 75 16.93 -2.24 -15.69
N PRO A 76 17.56 -3.42 -15.83
CA PRO A 76 18.92 -3.52 -16.30
C PRO A 76 19.08 -2.80 -17.65
N LEU A 77 20.27 -2.23 -17.88
CA LEU A 77 20.57 -1.45 -19.09
C LEU A 77 19.72 -0.18 -19.28
N GLY A 78 18.89 0.20 -18.31
CA GLY A 78 18.09 1.42 -18.36
C GLY A 78 16.94 1.41 -19.37
N LEU A 79 16.60 0.23 -19.91
CA LEU A 79 15.57 0.06 -20.94
C LEU A 79 14.16 0.37 -20.44
N ALA A 80 13.93 0.29 -19.13
CA ALA A 80 12.65 0.66 -18.56
C ALA A 80 12.81 1.34 -17.20
N ARG A 81 11.89 2.25 -16.91
CA ARG A 81 11.79 3.00 -15.65
C ARG A 81 10.35 3.01 -15.17
N GLY A 82 10.18 3.02 -13.86
CA GLY A 82 8.86 3.08 -13.25
C GLY A 82 8.95 3.41 -11.77
N ASN A 83 7.81 3.35 -11.10
CA ASN A 83 7.71 3.45 -9.66
C ASN A 83 6.63 2.52 -9.12
N ILE A 84 6.81 2.09 -7.87
CA ILE A 84 5.78 1.47 -7.05
C ILE A 84 5.46 2.46 -5.95
N ARG A 85 4.18 2.71 -5.71
CA ARG A 85 3.67 3.54 -4.64
C ARG A 85 2.72 2.72 -3.78
N VAL A 86 2.93 2.69 -2.48
CA VAL A 86 2.03 2.07 -1.52
C VAL A 86 1.41 3.18 -0.69
N VAL A 87 0.12 3.37 -0.87
CA VAL A 87 -0.66 4.44 -0.25
C VAL A 87 -1.37 3.87 0.97
N SER A 88 -1.20 4.54 2.10
CA SER A 88 -1.79 4.11 3.37
C SER A 88 -2.34 5.29 4.14
N GLU A 89 -3.34 4.98 4.97
CA GLU A 89 -3.77 5.82 6.09
C GLU A 89 -3.14 5.31 7.37
N PHE A 90 -3.03 6.18 8.35
CA PHE A 90 -2.58 5.79 9.68
C PHE A 90 -3.38 6.45 10.78
N SER A 91 -3.44 5.81 11.93
CA SER A 91 -4.02 6.35 13.16
C SER A 91 -3.11 6.04 14.35
N ILE A 92 -3.20 6.84 15.40
CA ILE A 92 -2.49 6.53 16.64
C ILE A 92 -3.20 5.35 17.30
N ALA A 93 -2.46 4.29 17.62
CA ALA A 93 -3.02 3.12 18.29
C ALA A 93 -3.34 3.45 19.75
N GLU A 94 -4.37 2.78 20.29
CA GLU A 94 -4.70 2.90 21.71
C GLU A 94 -3.57 2.35 22.60
N LYS A 95 -3.48 2.87 23.83
CA LYS A 95 -2.53 2.35 24.81
C LYS A 95 -2.89 0.92 25.19
N GLY A 96 -1.86 0.09 25.39
CA GLY A 96 -2.01 -1.31 25.76
C GLY A 96 -2.24 -2.28 24.59
N VAL A 97 -2.56 -1.80 23.39
CA VAL A 97 -2.69 -2.65 22.20
C VAL A 97 -1.36 -3.36 21.91
N LEU A 98 -1.41 -4.67 21.67
CA LEU A 98 -0.23 -5.49 21.35
C LEU A 98 0.07 -5.44 19.85
N ASN A 99 1.35 -5.47 19.49
CA ASN A 99 1.78 -5.71 18.11
C ASN A 99 1.95 -7.23 17.87
N PRO A 100 2.22 -7.66 16.63
CA PRO A 100 2.54 -9.05 16.31
C PRO A 100 3.57 -9.77 17.19
N ILE A 101 4.55 -9.04 17.73
CA ILE A 101 5.59 -9.61 18.60
C ILE A 101 5.21 -9.57 20.09
N GLY A 102 3.98 -9.17 20.43
CA GLY A 102 3.47 -9.14 21.81
C GLY A 102 3.91 -7.93 22.63
N LYS A 103 4.50 -6.89 22.02
CA LYS A 103 4.88 -5.65 22.71
C LYS A 103 3.67 -4.70 22.80
N ALA A 104 3.30 -4.34 24.02
CA ALA A 104 2.25 -3.37 24.28
C ALA A 104 2.65 -1.95 23.88
N ASN A 105 1.69 -1.18 23.37
CA ASN A 105 1.83 0.25 23.12
C ASN A 105 1.71 1.02 24.44
N VAL A 106 2.81 1.25 25.14
CA VAL A 106 2.80 1.91 26.46
C VAL A 106 2.73 3.44 26.32
N ASP A 107 3.49 3.98 25.36
CA ASP A 107 3.74 5.42 25.24
C ASP A 107 2.84 6.11 24.20
N SER A 108 1.93 5.38 23.53
CA SER A 108 1.13 5.88 22.40
C SER A 108 1.95 6.30 21.17
N ASP A 109 3.15 5.73 20.99
CA ASP A 109 4.03 5.99 19.83
C ASP A 109 3.82 5.04 18.66
N ARG A 110 2.77 4.22 18.75
CA ARG A 110 2.38 3.27 17.71
C ARG A 110 1.41 3.89 16.73
N LEU A 111 1.75 3.80 15.45
CA LEU A 111 0.86 4.04 14.33
C LEU A 111 0.25 2.71 13.88
N GLU A 112 -1.08 2.64 13.82
CA GLU A 112 -1.77 1.61 13.05
C GLU A 112 -1.87 2.05 11.60
N VAL A 113 -1.64 1.12 10.68
CA VAL A 113 -1.55 1.40 9.25
C VAL A 113 -2.64 0.66 8.51
N ARG A 114 -3.45 1.41 7.76
CA ARG A 114 -4.46 0.89 6.82
C ARG A 114 -3.98 1.11 5.40
N PHE A 115 -3.60 0.02 4.74
CA PHE A 115 -3.24 0.06 3.32
C PHE A 115 -4.46 0.36 2.44
N LEU A 116 -4.35 1.38 1.59
CA LEU A 116 -5.40 1.78 0.65
C LEU A 116 -5.19 1.17 -0.74
N ALA A 117 -3.98 1.27 -1.28
CA ALA A 117 -3.66 0.76 -2.61
C ALA A 117 -2.16 0.63 -2.85
N VAL A 118 -1.83 -0.22 -3.83
CA VAL A 118 -0.54 -0.27 -4.49
C VAL A 118 -0.70 0.24 -5.92
N VAL A 119 0.04 1.27 -6.28
CA VAL A 119 0.08 1.84 -7.63
C VAL A 119 1.41 1.50 -8.26
N LEU A 120 1.39 0.73 -9.35
CA LEU A 120 2.55 0.48 -10.19
C LEU A 120 2.44 1.35 -11.44
N SER A 121 3.48 2.10 -11.75
CA SER A 121 3.54 2.88 -13.00
C SER A 121 4.87 2.63 -13.71
N LEU A 122 4.82 2.46 -15.03
CA LEU A 122 6.00 2.43 -15.88
C LEU A 122 6.02 3.74 -16.66
N SER A 123 7.02 4.58 -16.39
CA SER A 123 7.13 5.89 -17.03
C SER A 123 7.83 5.84 -18.38
N ARG A 124 8.68 4.83 -18.62
CA ARG A 124 9.45 4.69 -19.85
C ARG A 124 9.75 3.23 -20.19
N ILE A 125 9.65 2.85 -21.46
CA ILE A 125 10.07 1.55 -22.02
C ILE A 125 10.77 1.81 -23.36
N LEU A 126 11.98 1.26 -23.56
CA LEU A 126 12.81 1.47 -24.77
C LEU A 126 12.93 2.95 -25.16
N MET A 127 13.16 3.81 -24.17
CA MET A 127 13.19 5.28 -24.30
C MET A 127 11.86 5.97 -24.61
N LEU A 128 10.80 5.23 -24.97
CA LEU A 128 9.48 5.79 -25.22
C LEU A 128 8.74 6.08 -23.90
N PRO A 129 8.14 7.27 -23.74
CA PRO A 129 7.32 7.58 -22.58
C PRO A 129 6.05 6.72 -22.56
N THR A 130 5.72 6.16 -21.41
CA THR A 130 4.55 5.28 -21.26
C THR A 130 3.59 5.74 -20.15
N PRO A 131 3.11 7.00 -20.17
CA PRO A 131 2.32 7.55 -19.07
C PRO A 131 1.01 6.77 -18.80
N PHE A 132 0.51 6.04 -19.80
CA PHE A 132 -0.69 5.21 -19.71
C PHE A 132 -0.47 3.83 -19.05
N LEU A 133 0.78 3.40 -18.83
CA LEU A 133 1.08 2.12 -18.18
C LEU A 133 1.08 2.29 -16.67
N ARG A 134 -0.13 2.45 -16.11
CA ARG A 134 -0.41 2.54 -14.68
C ARG A 134 -1.39 1.45 -14.28
N ARG A 135 -1.12 0.77 -13.17
CA ARG A 135 -2.04 -0.21 -12.56
C ARG A 135 -2.19 0.05 -11.08
N VAL A 136 -3.44 0.12 -10.64
CA VAL A 136 -3.81 0.28 -9.23
C VAL A 136 -4.36 -1.06 -8.72
N VAL A 137 -3.83 -1.53 -7.60
CA VAL A 137 -4.28 -2.73 -6.90
C VAL A 137 -4.76 -2.32 -5.52
N LYS A 138 -6.04 -2.51 -5.24
CA LYS A 138 -6.59 -2.31 -3.89
C LYS A 138 -6.43 -3.61 -3.10
N PRO A 139 -5.94 -3.59 -1.85
CA PRO A 139 -5.83 -4.79 -1.03
C PRO A 139 -7.23 -5.37 -0.79
N ARG A 140 -7.31 -6.70 -0.78
CA ARG A 140 -8.56 -7.39 -0.45
C ARG A 140 -8.85 -7.13 1.02
N GLN A 141 -9.87 -6.33 1.26
CA GLN A 141 -10.47 -6.19 2.57
C GLN A 141 -11.08 -7.55 2.96
N GLY A 142 -10.45 -8.26 3.88
CA GLY A 142 -11.00 -9.51 4.43
C GLY A 142 -12.37 -9.28 5.07
N THR A 143 -13.10 -10.36 5.34
CA THR A 143 -14.35 -10.28 6.11
C THR A 143 -14.10 -9.70 7.51
N ALA A 144 -15.13 -9.18 8.17
CA ALA A 144 -14.98 -8.67 9.55
C ALA A 144 -14.43 -9.76 10.50
N GLU A 145 -14.82 -11.01 10.26
CA GLU A 145 -14.34 -12.19 11.00
C GLU A 145 -12.85 -12.46 10.73
N GLU A 146 -12.38 -12.39 9.48
CA GLU A 146 -10.96 -12.54 9.13
C GLU A 146 -10.09 -11.42 9.73
N ARG A 147 -10.68 -10.26 10.03
CA ARG A 147 -9.99 -9.12 10.67
C ARG A 147 -9.97 -9.22 12.19
N LYS A 148 -10.97 -9.84 12.83
CA LYS A 148 -11.07 -9.93 14.29
C LYS A 148 -9.84 -10.56 14.93
N ASP A 149 -9.29 -11.59 14.30
CA ASP A 149 -8.12 -12.31 14.82
C ASP A 149 -6.79 -11.75 14.31
N LYS A 150 -6.82 -10.68 13.50
CA LYS A 150 -5.64 -10.15 12.82
C LYS A 150 -5.29 -8.77 13.32
N LEU A 151 -4.19 -8.68 14.06
CA LEU A 151 -3.63 -7.40 14.50
C LEU A 151 -3.34 -6.50 13.28
N PRO A 152 -3.68 -5.21 13.36
CA PRO A 152 -3.40 -4.28 12.27
C PRO A 152 -1.89 -4.15 12.05
N PRO A 153 -1.44 -3.95 10.80
CA PRO A 153 -0.07 -3.53 10.54
C PRO A 153 0.23 -2.29 11.36
N SER A 154 1.39 -2.26 12.03
CA SER A 154 1.75 -1.17 12.92
C SER A 154 3.20 -0.76 12.74
N VAL A 155 3.49 0.48 13.12
CA VAL A 155 4.84 1.06 13.13
C VAL A 155 4.99 1.87 14.42
N ASP A 156 6.00 1.53 15.22
CA ASP A 156 6.39 2.27 16.41
C ASP A 156 7.46 3.29 15.99
N THR A 157 7.22 4.59 16.18
CA THR A 157 8.28 5.59 15.95
C THR A 157 9.10 5.71 17.22
N THR A 158 10.34 5.22 17.19
CA THR A 158 11.21 5.13 18.38
C THR A 158 12.12 6.33 18.56
N TYR A 159 12.39 7.07 17.47
CA TYR A 159 13.19 8.30 17.51
C TYR A 159 12.83 9.20 16.31
N ILE A 160 12.81 10.51 16.55
CA ILE A 160 12.74 11.55 15.50
C ILE A 160 13.39 12.83 16.03
N ASP A 161 14.08 13.59 15.17
CA ASP A 161 14.73 14.86 15.52
C ASP A 161 14.64 15.93 14.41
N GLY A 162 13.71 15.75 13.47
CA GLY A 162 13.57 16.62 12.30
C GLY A 162 14.45 16.25 11.11
N ASN A 163 15.57 15.54 11.28
CA ASN A 163 16.45 15.12 10.17
C ASN A 163 16.57 13.60 10.04
N LEU A 164 16.43 12.89 11.15
CA LEU A 164 16.53 11.45 11.27
C LEU A 164 15.27 10.92 11.90
N ARG A 165 14.81 9.78 11.41
CA ARG A 165 13.72 9.01 11.99
C ARG A 165 14.10 7.55 12.09
N VAL A 166 13.88 6.99 13.27
CA VAL A 166 14.01 5.56 13.53
C VAL A 166 12.63 5.02 13.87
N ALA A 167 12.27 3.92 13.23
CA ALA A 167 11.00 3.26 13.47
C ALA A 167 11.15 1.74 13.49
N ARG A 168 10.20 1.09 14.18
CA ARG A 168 10.08 -0.37 14.26
C ARG A 168 8.76 -0.81 13.67
N GLY A 169 8.79 -1.75 12.74
CA GLY A 169 7.58 -2.41 12.24
C GLY A 169 6.92 -3.26 13.33
N GLY A 170 5.66 -3.63 13.13
CA GLY A 170 4.94 -4.48 14.07
C GLY A 170 5.58 -5.85 14.29
N ASP A 171 6.40 -6.31 13.34
CA ASP A 171 7.23 -7.51 13.38
C ASP A 171 8.61 -7.29 14.06
N GLY A 172 8.92 -6.06 14.46
CA GLY A 172 10.19 -5.66 15.05
C GLY A 172 11.24 -5.17 14.05
N SER A 173 10.94 -5.18 12.75
CA SER A 173 11.86 -4.74 11.71
C SER A 173 12.26 -3.28 11.88
N LEU A 174 13.55 -2.97 11.74
CA LEU A 174 14.13 -1.64 11.85
C LEU A 174 14.01 -0.88 10.52
N PHE A 175 13.61 0.38 10.62
CA PHE A 175 13.65 1.35 9.53
C PHE A 175 14.38 2.60 10.00
N VAL A 176 15.37 3.03 9.22
CA VAL A 176 16.08 4.30 9.43
C VAL A 176 15.86 5.16 8.20
N LEU A 177 15.32 6.35 8.42
CA LEU A 177 14.99 7.31 7.37
C LEU A 177 15.64 8.66 7.66
N VAL A 178 16.05 9.34 6.61
CA VAL A 178 16.53 10.73 6.68
C VAL A 178 15.53 11.65 6.00
N LYS A 179 15.32 12.84 6.56
CA LYS A 179 14.43 13.83 5.96
C LYS A 179 15.08 14.39 4.71
N GLU A 180 14.29 14.54 3.67
CA GLU A 180 14.73 15.17 2.43
C GLU A 180 14.08 16.53 2.29
N VAL A 181 14.79 17.47 1.65
CA VAL A 181 14.24 18.79 1.32
C VAL A 181 13.40 18.68 0.05
N ASP A 182 13.91 17.91 -0.92
CA ASP A 182 13.28 17.72 -2.22
C ASP A 182 12.54 16.39 -2.27
N ASP A 183 11.29 16.43 -2.73
CA ASP A 183 10.57 15.20 -3.06
C ASP A 183 10.95 14.76 -4.49
N PRO A 184 11.53 13.58 -4.68
CA PRO A 184 11.85 13.06 -6.02
C PRO A 184 10.61 12.79 -6.90
N ALA A 185 9.39 12.75 -6.35
CA ALA A 185 8.17 12.63 -7.15
C ALA A 185 6.96 13.30 -6.50
N ASP A 186 6.11 13.88 -7.36
CA ASP A 186 4.84 14.40 -6.89
C ASP A 186 4.00 13.30 -6.21
N PRO A 187 3.48 13.57 -5.01
CA PRO A 187 2.61 12.64 -4.30
C PRO A 187 1.30 12.53 -5.08
N LEU A 188 0.56 11.45 -4.83
CA LEU A 188 -0.80 11.39 -5.37
C LEU A 188 -1.62 12.57 -4.85
N SER A 189 -2.46 13.15 -5.71
CA SER A 189 -3.31 14.27 -5.29
C SER A 189 -4.28 13.82 -4.18
N PRO A 190 -4.73 14.73 -3.30
CA PRO A 190 -5.75 14.39 -2.29
C PRO A 190 -7.01 13.75 -2.89
N ASP A 191 -7.39 14.16 -4.09
CA ASP A 191 -8.52 13.59 -4.84
C ASP A 191 -8.23 12.15 -5.30
N GLU A 192 -7.02 11.90 -5.81
CA GLU A 192 -6.58 10.55 -6.15
C GLU A 192 -6.57 9.65 -4.92
N VAL A 193 -5.98 10.10 -3.80
CA VAL A 193 -5.98 9.34 -2.54
C VAL A 193 -7.41 9.07 -2.06
N SER A 194 -8.29 10.06 -2.16
CA SER A 194 -9.71 9.91 -1.80
C SER A 194 -10.43 8.90 -2.69
N SER A 195 -10.12 8.84 -3.99
CA SER A 195 -10.66 7.81 -4.91
C SER A 195 -10.13 6.40 -4.63
N LEU A 196 -8.96 6.29 -3.98
CA LEU A 196 -8.37 5.02 -3.57
C LEU A 196 -9.06 4.44 -2.35
N ARG A 197 -9.63 5.27 -1.48
CA ARG A 197 -10.53 4.81 -0.42
C ARG A 197 -11.59 3.92 -1.06
N LEU A 198 -11.71 2.70 -0.56
CA LEU A 198 -12.88 1.90 -0.90
C LEU A 198 -14.06 2.69 -0.32
N GLU A 199 -15.07 3.01 -1.12
CA GLU A 199 -16.36 3.44 -0.57
C GLU A 199 -16.70 2.39 0.49
N ASP A 200 -16.60 2.77 1.76
CA ASP A 200 -17.18 1.98 2.83
C ASP A 200 -18.65 1.92 2.43
N LYS A 201 -19.08 0.76 1.93
CA LYS A 201 -20.50 0.51 1.73
C LYS A 201 -21.11 0.80 3.10
N ILE A 202 -21.85 1.90 3.21
CA ILE A 202 -22.51 2.31 4.44
C ILE A 202 -23.40 1.12 4.81
N TYR A 203 -22.97 0.40 5.82
CA TYR A 203 -23.73 -0.71 6.37
C TYR A 203 -24.65 -0.07 7.41
N ASP A 204 -25.92 0.10 7.03
CA ASP A 204 -26.96 0.49 7.98
C ASP A 204 -27.21 -0.72 8.90
N ALA A 205 -26.61 -0.65 10.09
CA ALA A 205 -26.68 -1.70 11.09
C ALA A 205 -28.13 -1.96 11.57
N GLU A 206 -29.05 -1.00 11.41
CA GLU A 206 -30.45 -1.17 11.79
C GLU A 206 -31.26 -1.93 10.73
N LYS A 207 -30.83 -1.91 9.45
CA LYS A 207 -31.58 -2.49 8.33
C LYS A 207 -30.94 -3.71 7.67
N GLY A 208 -29.72 -4.08 8.07
CA GLY A 208 -29.03 -5.27 7.56
C GLY A 208 -28.86 -5.30 6.03
N LYS A 209 -28.82 -4.13 5.36
CA LYS A 209 -28.79 -4.02 3.90
C LYS A 209 -27.80 -2.95 3.43
N ILE A 210 -27.08 -3.24 2.34
CA ILE A 210 -26.14 -2.30 1.69
C ILE A 210 -26.96 -1.14 1.08
N ILE A 211 -26.81 0.07 1.61
CA ILE A 211 -27.49 1.27 1.08
C ILE A 211 -26.61 1.95 0.02
N GLY A 212 -26.62 1.42 -1.19
CA GLY A 212 -26.26 2.15 -2.42
C GLY A 212 -24.78 2.53 -2.64
N LYS A 213 -24.45 2.82 -3.90
CA LYS A 213 -23.20 3.49 -4.33
C LYS A 213 -23.42 5.00 -4.28
N SER A 214 -22.44 5.74 -3.79
CA SER A 214 -22.43 7.19 -3.92
C SER A 214 -22.27 7.56 -5.40
N GLY A 215 -23.22 8.30 -5.96
CA GLY A 215 -23.04 8.97 -7.26
C GLY A 215 -23.65 8.29 -8.49
N LYS A 216 -24.98 8.33 -8.62
CA LYS A 216 -25.62 8.59 -9.92
C LYS A 216 -26.69 9.66 -9.75
N LYS A 217 -26.53 10.78 -10.46
CA LYS A 217 -27.56 11.82 -10.62
C LYS A 217 -28.88 11.15 -11.01
N LYS A 218 -29.92 11.41 -10.20
CA LYS A 218 -31.31 10.99 -10.43
C LYS A 218 -31.76 11.40 -11.83
N LYS A 219 -32.24 10.44 -12.63
CA LYS A 219 -33.35 10.67 -13.56
C LYS A 219 -34.59 10.01 -12.93
N ILE A 220 -35.61 10.83 -12.71
CA ILE A 220 -36.91 10.47 -12.15
C ILE A 220 -37.82 10.07 -13.31
N ALA A 221 -38.42 8.87 -13.25
CA ALA A 221 -39.73 8.50 -13.83
C ALA A 221 -40.13 7.08 -13.31
N PRO A 222 -41.40 6.64 -13.39
CA PRO A 222 -42.18 6.32 -12.19
C PRO A 222 -42.48 4.83 -11.98
N ALA A 223 -43.14 4.59 -10.84
CA ALA A 223 -43.47 3.33 -10.20
C ALA A 223 -44.24 2.30 -11.04
N VAL A 224 -43.91 1.02 -10.84
CA VAL A 224 -44.83 -0.11 -11.02
C VAL A 224 -44.65 -1.08 -9.84
N THR A 225 -45.75 -1.33 -9.15
CA THR A 225 -45.99 -2.30 -8.10
C THR A 225 -46.00 -3.73 -8.64
N ARG A 226 -45.39 -4.69 -7.91
CA ARG A 226 -45.93 -6.06 -7.75
C ARG A 226 -45.19 -6.87 -6.68
N SER A 227 -45.92 -7.84 -6.18
CA SER A 227 -45.88 -8.45 -4.86
C SER A 227 -45.31 -9.88 -4.84
N SER A 228 -44.85 -10.27 -3.63
CA SER A 228 -45.05 -11.56 -2.94
C SER A 228 -44.38 -12.87 -3.39
N SER A 229 -44.18 -13.72 -2.36
CA SER A 229 -43.86 -15.16 -2.29
C SER A 229 -42.36 -15.52 -2.37
N SER A 230 -41.66 -15.97 -1.32
CA SER A 230 -41.79 -17.12 -0.37
C SER A 230 -41.21 -18.43 -0.90
N SER A 231 -40.07 -18.87 -0.34
CA SER A 231 -39.83 -20.25 0.13
C SER A 231 -38.34 -20.50 0.47
N SER A 232 -38.10 -20.86 1.74
CA SER A 232 -37.04 -21.77 2.19
C SER A 232 -37.67 -23.17 2.33
N PRO A 233 -37.00 -24.28 2.72
CA PRO A 233 -35.60 -24.49 3.14
C PRO A 233 -34.95 -25.79 2.57
N SER A 234 -33.69 -26.08 2.90
CA SER A 234 -33.32 -27.34 3.61
C SER A 234 -31.80 -27.56 3.76
N ARG A 235 -31.50 -28.28 4.85
CA ARG A 235 -30.21 -28.63 5.46
C ARG A 235 -29.37 -29.61 4.61
N ARG A 236 -28.04 -29.60 4.85
CA ARG A 236 -27.28 -30.82 5.22
C ARG A 236 -25.97 -30.49 5.96
N LYS A 237 -25.70 -31.30 6.99
CA LYS A 237 -24.54 -31.31 7.91
C LYS A 237 -23.47 -32.31 7.42
N GLY A 238 -22.24 -32.13 7.88
CA GLY A 238 -21.12 -33.11 7.91
C GLY A 238 -19.79 -32.36 7.93
N PHE A 239 -19.04 -32.18 9.03
CA PHE A 239 -18.43 -33.11 10.01
C PHE A 239 -17.25 -33.91 9.41
N PHE A 240 -15.99 -33.41 9.53
CA PHE A 240 -14.89 -34.09 10.25
C PHE A 240 -13.52 -33.36 10.21
N ARG A 241 -12.89 -33.36 11.39
CA ARG A 241 -11.46 -33.58 11.73
C ARG A 241 -10.41 -32.46 11.67
N ARG A 242 -9.95 -32.16 12.90
CA ARG A 242 -8.60 -31.77 13.37
C ARG A 242 -7.45 -32.41 12.57
N LEU A 243 -6.40 -31.64 12.29
CA LEU A 243 -5.08 -31.71 12.96
C LEU A 243 -4.08 -30.78 12.25
N PHE A 244 -3.03 -30.43 12.97
CA PHE A 244 -1.86 -29.60 12.62
C PHE A 244 -1.91 -28.14 13.08
N GLY A 245 -1.40 -27.97 14.30
CA GLY A 245 -0.66 -26.78 14.69
C GLY A 245 0.46 -26.54 13.69
N ARG A 246 0.34 -25.45 12.94
CA ARG A 246 1.44 -24.80 12.25
C ARG A 246 1.36 -23.33 12.64
N ARG A 247 2.43 -22.82 13.25
CA ARG A 247 2.70 -21.39 13.31
C ARG A 247 2.58 -20.86 11.88
N LYS A 248 1.46 -20.20 11.56
CA LYS A 248 1.26 -19.54 10.28
C LYS A 248 2.20 -18.34 10.27
N ARG A 249 3.41 -18.56 9.75
CA ARG A 249 4.25 -17.47 9.28
C ARG A 249 3.43 -16.67 8.28
N TYR A 250 3.56 -15.36 8.40
CA TYR A 250 3.02 -14.35 7.51
C TYR A 250 3.13 -14.77 6.04
N ASP A 251 1.99 -14.96 5.41
CA ASP A 251 1.91 -14.99 3.95
C ASP A 251 1.42 -13.63 3.48
N TYR A 252 2.31 -12.64 3.57
CA TYR A 252 2.21 -11.41 2.77
C TYR A 252 3.01 -11.62 1.48
N ASN A 253 2.86 -12.78 0.85
CA ASN A 253 3.40 -13.04 -0.47
C ASN A 253 2.31 -12.70 -1.50
N ASP A 254 2.00 -11.41 -1.64
CA ASP A 254 1.35 -10.91 -2.85
C ASP A 254 2.30 -10.95 -4.06
N GLN A 255 3.45 -11.63 -3.93
CA GLN A 255 4.37 -12.02 -5.00
C GLN A 255 3.61 -12.71 -6.13
N ASP A 256 2.60 -13.54 -5.84
CA ASP A 256 1.80 -14.18 -6.88
C ASP A 256 0.91 -13.19 -7.62
N LYS A 257 0.32 -12.21 -6.92
CA LYS A 257 -0.44 -11.13 -7.57
C LYS A 257 0.47 -10.18 -8.33
N LEU A 258 1.65 -9.87 -7.80
CA LEU A 258 2.68 -9.11 -8.51
C LEU A 258 3.14 -9.89 -9.74
N ASN A 259 3.44 -11.18 -9.63
CA ASN A 259 3.84 -12.04 -10.74
C ASN A 259 2.73 -12.14 -11.81
N GLN A 260 1.46 -12.27 -11.40
CA GLN A 260 0.31 -12.26 -12.30
C GLN A 260 0.13 -10.89 -12.96
N LEU A 261 0.40 -9.82 -12.22
CA LEU A 261 0.37 -8.44 -12.70
C LEU A 261 1.48 -8.16 -13.71
N TRP A 262 2.68 -8.69 -13.47
CA TRP A 262 3.81 -8.66 -14.37
C TRP A 262 3.63 -9.55 -15.60
N SER A 263 2.97 -10.70 -15.47
CA SER A 263 2.57 -11.54 -16.61
C SER A 263 1.58 -10.79 -17.51
N SER A 264 0.61 -10.09 -16.91
CA SER A 264 -0.34 -9.24 -17.63
C SER A 264 0.39 -8.09 -18.34
N LEU A 265 1.33 -7.42 -17.67
CA LEU A 265 2.12 -6.32 -18.24
C LEU A 265 3.08 -6.79 -19.32
N ARG A 266 3.73 -7.95 -19.17
CA ARG A 266 4.55 -8.56 -20.23
C ARG A 266 3.71 -8.85 -21.45
N THR A 267 2.54 -9.46 -21.28
CA THR A 267 1.63 -9.75 -22.40
C THR A 267 1.15 -8.47 -23.09
N LEU A 268 0.82 -7.43 -22.32
CA LEU A 268 0.37 -6.14 -22.85
C LEU A 268 1.50 -5.38 -23.56
N ALA A 269 2.70 -5.36 -22.95
CA ALA A 269 3.89 -4.72 -23.50
C ALA A 269 4.38 -5.44 -24.75
N CYS A 270 4.41 -6.78 -24.77
CA CYS A 270 4.76 -7.56 -25.96
C CYS A 270 3.75 -7.34 -27.09
N LYS A 271 2.44 -7.37 -26.82
CA LYS A 271 1.42 -7.09 -27.84
C LYS A 271 1.59 -5.68 -28.42
N ARG A 272 1.74 -4.66 -27.57
CA ARG A 272 1.89 -3.27 -28.03
C ARG A 272 3.24 -2.97 -28.68
N LEU A 273 4.32 -3.64 -28.26
CA LEU A 273 5.63 -3.55 -28.92
C LEU A 273 5.55 -4.15 -30.33
N VAL A 274 4.86 -5.28 -30.50
CA VAL A 274 4.62 -5.89 -31.82
C VAL A 274 3.79 -4.96 -32.72
N TYR A 275 2.75 -4.31 -32.18
CA TYR A 275 1.99 -3.30 -32.93
C TYR A 275 2.85 -2.08 -33.31
N ALA A 276 3.64 -1.54 -32.38
CA ALA A 276 4.50 -0.39 -32.65
C ALA A 276 5.60 -0.71 -33.69
N ILE A 277 6.19 -1.92 -33.65
CA ILE A 277 7.16 -2.37 -34.65
C ILE A 277 6.49 -2.54 -36.01
N ARG A 278 5.29 -3.13 -36.04
CA ARG A 278 4.52 -3.29 -37.28
C ARG A 278 4.18 -1.94 -37.90
N ASP A 279 3.67 -1.00 -37.11
CA ASP A 279 3.32 0.35 -37.57
C ASP A 279 4.56 1.13 -38.06
N TYR A 280 5.72 0.93 -37.41
CA TYR A 280 6.99 1.50 -37.86
C TYR A 280 7.46 0.88 -39.20
N THR A 281 7.36 -0.44 -39.35
CA THR A 281 7.73 -1.09 -40.63
C THR A 281 6.79 -0.70 -41.77
N SER A 282 5.49 -0.55 -41.50
CA SER A 282 4.49 -0.15 -42.49
C SER A 282 4.62 1.32 -42.92
N SER A 283 5.10 2.20 -42.03
CA SER A 283 5.36 3.61 -42.37
C SER A 283 6.70 3.82 -43.09
N SER A 284 7.67 2.92 -42.91
CA SER A 284 8.96 2.97 -43.63
C SER A 284 8.89 2.47 -45.08
N SER A 285 7.88 1.68 -45.44
CA SER A 285 7.67 1.18 -46.81
C SER A 285 6.95 2.17 -47.73
N SER A 286 6.34 3.23 -47.20
CA SER A 286 5.58 4.22 -47.98
C SER A 286 6.38 5.46 -48.38
N SER A 287 7.68 5.55 -48.03
CA SER A 287 8.54 6.70 -48.34
C SER A 287 9.64 6.39 -49.38
N SER A 288 9.47 5.33 -50.18
CA SER A 288 10.44 4.92 -51.22
C SER A 288 9.80 4.74 -52.61
N SER A 289 8.87 5.64 -52.95
CA SER A 289 8.26 5.74 -54.28
C SER A 289 8.05 7.21 -54.64
#